data_AF-A0A842J0Y1-F1
#
_entry.id   AF-A0A842J0Y1-F1
#
_cell.length_a   1.000
_cell.length_b   1.000
_cell.length_c   1.000
_cell.angle_alpha   90.00
_cell.angle_beta   90.00
_cell.angle_gamma   90.00
#
_symmetry.space_group_name_H-M   'P 1'
#
loop_
_entity.id
_entity.type
_entity.pdbx_description
1 polymer ?
#
loop_
_entity_poly.entity_id
_entity_poly.type
_entity_poly.pdbx_seq_one_letter_code
_entity_poly.pdbx_strand_id
1 'polypeptide(L)'
;MKLLISFLLFTTVLNAQVSSIELPEGEDEIKINRFTPLLSIYVDENNEVYLEKEPIRVFDLAKELSYLRYKMPFEVQMRIKVFLYVDNNSSYSVIDEIKSQLASAYFERLYYKTNSIEDKDILKGISWTNHQSFYHLKRPNKILTKKEQERNKRYNDSLGKLGGFDGIPPPPPPQPNWFFDSQYIIYSDSKAAIEEALEGKKYSCVTLTNVGFEKDNEIIKFDDKEKLETLFYSQDIVFVRFSENLKYSNYISAIKDYKNLEIKKRGYFFELSSEIEKIHEKSDIKLCN
;
A
#
# COMPACT_ATOMS: atom_id res chain seq x y z
N MET A 1 57.91 -22.72 22.01
CA MET A 1 57.19 -22.78 23.30
C MET A 1 56.52 -21.44 23.51
N LYS A 2 55.18 -21.45 23.59
CA LYS A 2 54.26 -20.39 24.06
C LYS A 2 54.21 -19.09 23.22
N LEU A 3 53.25 -18.90 22.31
CA LEU A 3 51.81 -18.63 22.52
C LEU A 3 51.57 -17.48 23.53
N LEU A 4 51.37 -16.27 23.02
CA LEU A 4 50.40 -15.33 23.57
C LEU A 4 49.70 -14.62 22.40
N ILE A 5 48.72 -15.36 21.89
CA ILE A 5 47.77 -14.94 20.86
C ILE A 5 46.88 -13.85 21.45
N SER A 6 46.87 -12.71 20.76
CA SER A 6 45.67 -11.98 20.34
C SER A 6 44.48 -12.08 21.30
N PHE A 7 44.55 -11.35 22.41
CA PHE A 7 43.40 -11.13 23.30
C PHE A 7 42.90 -9.70 23.10
N LEU A 8 42.39 -9.41 21.91
CA LEU A 8 41.66 -8.17 21.62
C LEU A 8 40.80 -8.39 20.38
N LEU A 9 39.51 -8.04 20.49
CA LEU A 9 38.47 -8.03 19.46
C LEU A 9 37.66 -9.32 19.29
N PHE A 10 36.97 -9.74 20.34
CA PHE A 10 35.73 -10.53 20.22
C PHE A 10 34.71 -10.08 21.29
N THR A 11 34.29 -8.82 21.21
CA THR A 11 33.06 -8.36 21.85
C THR A 11 32.38 -7.36 20.91
N THR A 12 31.05 -7.45 20.83
CA THR A 12 30.14 -6.76 19.89
C THR A 12 30.15 -7.42 18.50
N VAL A 13 29.14 -8.17 18.05
CA VAL A 13 27.70 -7.89 18.04
C VAL A 13 26.96 -9.23 18.16
N LEU A 14 26.55 -9.61 19.37
CA LEU A 14 25.55 -10.65 19.55
C LEU A 14 24.18 -9.99 19.38
N ASN A 15 23.56 -10.31 18.25
CA ASN A 15 22.14 -10.14 17.91
C ASN A 15 21.26 -9.62 19.04
N ALA A 16 20.96 -8.31 19.02
CA ALA A 16 19.69 -7.81 19.50
C ALA A 16 18.62 -8.18 18.44
N GLN A 17 18.35 -9.47 18.30
CA GLN A 17 17.23 -9.96 17.52
C GLN A 17 16.08 -10.12 18.50
N VAL A 18 15.16 -9.15 18.50
CA VAL A 18 13.90 -9.25 19.24
C VAL A 18 13.14 -10.40 18.59
N SER A 19 13.12 -11.55 19.26
CA SER A 19 12.61 -12.82 18.74
C SER A 19 11.09 -12.97 18.80
N SER A 20 10.39 -11.91 19.22
CA SER A 20 8.94 -11.86 19.33
C SER A 20 8.55 -10.44 19.70
N ILE A 21 7.57 -9.86 19.01
CA ILE A 21 6.98 -8.59 19.39
C ILE A 21 6.12 -8.84 20.64
N GLU A 22 6.59 -8.45 21.82
CA GLU A 22 5.72 -8.32 22.99
C GLU A 22 4.80 -7.11 22.78
N LEU A 23 3.49 -7.36 22.76
CA LEU A 23 2.50 -6.29 22.66
C LEU A 23 2.56 -5.45 23.95
N PRO A 24 2.69 -4.11 23.87
CA PRO A 24 2.80 -3.29 25.07
C PRO A 24 1.52 -3.39 25.93
N GLU A 25 1.70 -3.58 27.23
CA GLU A 25 0.65 -3.36 28.22
C GLU A 25 0.21 -1.90 28.13
N GLY A 26 -1.08 -1.70 27.87
CA GLY A 26 -1.63 -0.37 27.60
C GLY A 26 -1.63 0.48 28.85
N GLU A 27 -0.73 1.45 28.94
CA GLU A 27 -1.02 2.66 29.72
C GLU A 27 -2.06 3.52 28.98
N ASP A 28 -2.86 4.21 29.79
CA ASP A 28 -4.10 4.92 29.49
C ASP A 28 -4.14 5.65 28.13
N GLU A 29 -5.28 5.48 27.44
CA GLU A 29 -5.77 6.24 26.28
C GLU A 29 -4.70 7.04 25.53
N ILE A 30 -4.20 6.50 24.42
CA ILE A 30 -3.51 7.30 23.41
C ILE A 30 -4.48 8.42 23.00
N LYS A 31 -4.28 9.62 23.56
CA LYS A 31 -4.97 10.84 23.12
C LYS A 31 -4.42 11.21 21.75
N ILE A 32 -4.95 10.54 20.73
CA ILE A 32 -4.68 10.84 19.33
C ILE A 32 -5.16 12.28 19.05
N ASN A 33 -4.25 13.10 18.55
CA ASN A 33 -4.51 14.48 18.19
C ASN A 33 -5.66 14.53 17.15
N ARG A 34 -6.70 15.32 17.42
CA ARG A 34 -8.11 15.21 16.94
C ARG A 34 -8.39 15.22 15.41
N PHE A 35 -7.40 15.17 14.51
CA PHE A 35 -7.63 15.51 13.09
C PHE A 35 -7.43 14.38 12.06
N THR A 36 -6.86 13.23 12.40
CA THR A 36 -6.65 12.12 11.43
C THR A 36 -6.86 10.78 12.13
N PRO A 37 -7.94 10.04 11.83
CA PRO A 37 -8.12 8.69 12.35
C PRO A 37 -7.03 7.76 11.80
N LEU A 38 -6.50 6.89 12.66
CA LEU A 38 -5.50 5.90 12.30
C LEU A 38 -6.12 4.51 12.53
N LEU A 39 -5.88 3.60 11.60
CA LEU A 39 -6.17 2.18 11.76
C LEU A 39 -4.87 1.40 11.58
N SER A 40 -4.57 0.47 12.47
CA SER A 40 -3.32 -0.29 12.47
C SER A 40 -3.61 -1.75 12.19
N ILE A 41 -2.90 -2.32 11.23
CA ILE A 41 -2.94 -3.75 10.92
C ILE A 41 -1.56 -4.32 11.21
N TYR A 42 -1.54 -5.43 11.94
CA TYR A 42 -0.34 -6.15 12.32
C TYR A 42 -0.31 -7.51 11.64
N VAL A 43 0.87 -7.92 11.20
CA VAL A 43 1.12 -9.26 10.67
C VAL A 43 2.35 -9.80 11.38
N ASP A 44 2.20 -10.92 12.06
CA ASP A 44 3.29 -11.52 12.84
C ASP A 44 4.16 -12.47 11.99
N GLU A 45 5.14 -13.09 12.64
CA GLU A 45 6.06 -14.05 12.02
C GLU A 45 5.36 -15.33 11.51
N ASN A 46 4.19 -15.66 12.07
CA ASN A 46 3.36 -16.80 11.67
C ASN A 46 2.37 -16.44 10.56
N ASN A 47 2.38 -15.19 10.09
CA ASN A 47 1.41 -14.61 9.16
C ASN A 47 -0.01 -14.50 9.72
N GLU A 48 -0.16 -14.47 11.05
CA GLU A 48 -1.42 -14.13 11.69
C GLU A 48 -1.66 -12.63 11.59
N VAL A 49 -2.91 -12.26 11.32
CA VAL A 49 -3.29 -10.88 11.02
C VAL A 49 -4.18 -10.34 12.11
N TYR A 50 -3.88 -9.12 12.54
CA TYR A 50 -4.57 -8.44 13.62
C TYR A 50 -5.00 -7.05 13.16
N LEU A 51 -6.22 -6.65 13.52
CA LEU A 51 -6.69 -5.28 13.38
C LEU A 51 -6.70 -4.62 14.76
N GLU A 52 -5.90 -3.57 14.91
CA GLU A 52 -5.54 -2.95 16.19
C GLU A 52 -4.88 -3.95 17.17
N LYS A 53 -5.65 -4.78 17.84
CA LYS A 53 -5.19 -5.80 18.79
C LYS A 53 -5.94 -7.12 18.67
N GLU A 54 -6.97 -7.17 17.82
CA GLU A 54 -7.85 -8.31 17.71
C GLU A 54 -7.47 -9.16 16.49
N PRO A 55 -7.31 -10.49 16.64
CA PRO A 55 -7.10 -11.38 15.52
C PRO A 55 -8.24 -11.24 14.51
N ILE A 56 -7.91 -11.21 13.23
CA ILE A 56 -8.88 -11.09 12.15
C ILE A 56 -8.45 -11.95 10.96
N ARG A 57 -9.42 -12.63 10.34
CA ARG A 57 -9.17 -13.30 9.07
C ARG A 57 -9.01 -12.24 7.99
N VAL A 58 -8.00 -12.39 7.13
CA VAL A 58 -7.71 -11.42 6.06
C VAL A 58 -8.97 -11.10 5.23
N PHE A 59 -9.74 -12.12 4.84
CA PHE A 59 -10.98 -11.95 4.06
C PHE A 59 -12.07 -11.09 4.75
N ASP A 60 -12.04 -10.94 6.07
CA ASP A 60 -13.00 -10.11 6.81
C ASP A 60 -12.52 -8.64 6.96
N LEU A 61 -11.26 -8.33 6.64
CA LEU A 61 -10.66 -6.99 6.82
C LEU A 61 -11.44 -5.89 6.10
N ALA A 62 -11.78 -6.08 4.82
CA ALA A 62 -12.44 -5.05 4.03
C ALA A 62 -13.78 -4.64 4.67
N LYS A 63 -14.54 -5.63 5.14
CA LYS A 63 -15.83 -5.43 5.80
C LYS A 63 -15.66 -4.70 7.13
N GLU A 64 -14.73 -5.14 7.97
CA GLU A 64 -14.50 -4.54 9.29
C GLU A 64 -14.01 -3.10 9.16
N LEU A 65 -13.05 -2.84 8.27
CA LEU A 65 -12.54 -1.49 8.01
C LEU A 65 -13.61 -0.55 7.44
N SER A 66 -14.46 -1.05 6.54
CA SER A 66 -15.61 -0.31 6.01
C SER A 66 -16.61 0.05 7.12
N TYR A 67 -16.86 -0.88 8.05
CA TYR A 67 -17.71 -0.65 9.21
C TYR A 67 -17.12 0.35 10.21
N LEU A 68 -15.82 0.25 10.51
CA LEU A 68 -15.11 1.22 11.35
C LEU A 68 -15.15 2.62 10.73
N ARG A 69 -14.86 2.74 9.41
CA ARG A 69 -14.99 3.99 8.67
C ARG A 69 -16.41 4.55 8.76
N TYR A 70 -17.43 3.72 8.56
CA TYR A 70 -18.83 4.14 8.60
C TYR A 70 -19.24 4.76 9.95
N LYS A 71 -18.71 4.24 11.07
CA LYS A 71 -18.95 4.77 12.42
C LYS A 71 -18.36 6.16 12.65
N MET A 72 -17.38 6.57 11.84
CA MET A 72 -16.74 7.88 12.00
C MET A 72 -17.59 9.02 11.39
N PRO A 73 -17.43 10.27 11.88
CA PRO A 73 -18.01 11.45 11.24
C PRO A 73 -17.59 11.55 9.76
N PHE A 74 -18.51 11.94 8.88
CA PHE A 74 -18.30 11.97 7.43
C PHE A 74 -17.03 12.74 7.03
N GLU A 75 -16.73 13.83 7.74
CA GLU A 75 -15.62 14.74 7.49
C GLU A 75 -14.24 14.09 7.67
N VAL A 76 -14.16 12.99 8.42
CA VAL A 76 -12.91 12.27 8.69
C VAL A 76 -12.82 10.93 7.98
N GLN A 77 -13.90 10.41 7.39
CA GLN A 77 -13.92 9.10 6.72
C GLN A 77 -12.89 8.99 5.59
N MET A 78 -12.69 10.09 4.84
CA MET A 78 -11.72 10.18 3.74
C MET A 78 -10.28 10.44 4.21
N ARG A 79 -10.08 10.69 5.52
CA ARG A 79 -8.78 11.04 6.09
C ARG A 79 -8.16 9.91 6.90
N ILE A 80 -8.82 8.75 6.97
CA ILE A 80 -8.31 7.59 7.70
C ILE A 80 -7.00 7.15 7.06
N LYS A 81 -5.95 6.98 7.87
CA LYS A 81 -4.70 6.35 7.43
C LYS A 81 -4.64 4.92 7.95
N VAL A 82 -4.14 4.02 7.11
CA VAL A 82 -3.88 2.62 7.48
C VAL A 82 -2.38 2.41 7.64
N PHE A 83 -1.98 1.97 8.83
CA PHE A 83 -0.61 1.61 9.16
C PHE A 83 -0.45 0.10 9.07
N LEU A 84 0.60 -0.35 8.38
CA LEU A 84 0.96 -1.75 8.27
C LEU A 84 2.25 -1.99 9.06
N TYR A 85 2.13 -2.81 10.11
CA TYR A 85 3.22 -3.33 10.90
C TYR A 85 3.36 -4.81 10.57
N VAL A 86 4.43 -5.19 9.89
CA VAL A 86 4.55 -6.55 9.32
C VAL A 86 5.92 -7.08 9.68
N ASP A 87 5.97 -8.31 10.20
CA ASP A 87 7.25 -8.98 10.44
C ASP A 87 8.05 -9.14 9.14
N ASN A 88 9.36 -8.99 9.22
CA ASN A 88 10.23 -9.01 8.05
C ASN A 88 10.19 -10.35 7.29
N ASN A 89 9.89 -11.45 7.99
CA ASN A 89 9.84 -12.78 7.43
C ASN A 89 8.44 -13.22 6.98
N SER A 90 7.40 -12.42 7.24
CA SER A 90 6.05 -12.72 6.75
C SER A 90 6.05 -12.90 5.22
N SER A 91 5.22 -13.84 4.75
CA SER A 91 5.02 -14.10 3.34
C SER A 91 4.30 -12.94 2.68
N TYR A 92 4.82 -12.47 1.54
CA TYR A 92 4.19 -11.40 0.78
C TYR A 92 2.78 -11.77 0.31
N SER A 93 2.45 -13.05 0.10
CA SER A 93 1.11 -13.45 -0.32
C SER A 93 0.03 -12.98 0.67
N VAL A 94 0.29 -13.05 1.98
CA VAL A 94 -0.61 -12.52 3.02
C VAL A 94 -0.75 -11.00 2.89
N ILE A 95 0.33 -10.30 2.55
CA ILE A 95 0.34 -8.85 2.38
C ILE A 95 -0.43 -8.46 1.10
N ASP A 96 -0.29 -9.22 0.02
CA ASP A 96 -1.05 -9.03 -1.23
C ASP A 96 -2.56 -9.20 -1.00
N GLU A 97 -2.96 -10.19 -0.21
CA GLU A 97 -4.36 -10.37 0.19
C GLU A 97 -4.85 -9.20 1.06
N ILE A 98 -4.08 -8.78 2.07
CA ILE A 98 -4.40 -7.60 2.89
C ILE A 98 -4.59 -6.36 2.01
N LYS A 99 -3.66 -6.14 1.06
CA LYS A 99 -3.72 -5.00 0.14
C LYS A 99 -4.95 -5.04 -0.75
N SER A 100 -5.33 -6.22 -1.25
CA SER A 100 -6.56 -6.41 -2.02
C SER A 100 -7.81 -6.08 -1.18
N GLN A 101 -7.84 -6.51 0.08
CA GLN A 101 -8.92 -6.17 1.01
C GLN A 101 -8.97 -4.66 1.31
N LEU A 102 -7.82 -4.02 1.48
CA LEU A 102 -7.73 -2.57 1.66
C LEU A 102 -8.21 -1.81 0.42
N ALA A 103 -7.80 -2.23 -0.78
CA ALA A 103 -8.22 -1.63 -2.04
C ALA A 103 -9.74 -1.77 -2.26
N SER A 104 -10.31 -2.94 -1.98
CA SER A 104 -11.77 -3.17 -2.07
C SER A 104 -12.58 -2.26 -1.13
N ALA A 105 -11.99 -1.86 0.00
CA ALA A 105 -12.55 -0.90 0.94
C ALA A 105 -12.16 0.56 0.65
N TYR A 106 -11.59 0.87 -0.52
CA TYR A 106 -11.13 2.20 -0.92
C TYR A 106 -10.06 2.79 0.04
N PHE A 107 -9.09 2.00 0.48
CA PHE A 107 -7.87 2.47 1.12
C PHE A 107 -6.72 2.43 0.12
N GLU A 108 -6.57 3.52 -0.63
CA GLU A 108 -5.61 3.64 -1.75
C GLU A 108 -4.20 4.01 -1.29
N ARG A 109 -4.02 4.47 -0.05
CA ARG A 109 -2.71 4.89 0.47
C ARG A 109 -2.37 4.12 1.73
N LEU A 110 -1.23 3.44 1.68
CA LEU A 110 -0.72 2.61 2.76
C LEU A 110 0.54 3.25 3.36
N TYR A 111 0.74 2.98 4.64
CA TYR A 111 1.92 3.42 5.37
C TYR A 111 2.58 2.20 6.02
N TYR A 112 3.63 1.71 5.38
CA TYR A 112 4.45 0.62 5.92
C TYR A 112 5.36 1.16 7.01
N LYS A 113 5.15 0.69 8.24
CA LYS A 113 5.94 1.11 9.41
C LYS A 113 7.13 0.16 9.53
N THR A 114 8.33 0.73 9.54
CA THR A 114 9.60 -0.02 9.48
C THR A 114 10.35 -0.06 10.82
N ASN A 115 9.75 0.48 11.88
CA ASN A 115 10.31 0.60 13.24
C ASN A 115 9.38 -0.08 14.25
N SER A 116 9.81 -0.11 15.52
CA SER A 116 8.99 -0.51 16.67
C SER A 116 7.63 0.19 16.68
N ILE A 117 6.61 -0.54 17.17
CA ILE A 117 5.23 -0.09 17.38
C ILE A 117 5.17 1.17 18.27
N GLU A 118 6.20 1.42 19.07
CA GLU A 118 6.36 2.59 19.94
C GLU A 118 6.75 3.88 19.22
N ASP A 119 7.01 3.85 17.90
CA ASP A 119 7.41 5.05 17.15
C ASP A 119 6.25 6.06 17.08
N LYS A 120 6.35 7.09 17.92
CA LYS A 120 5.38 8.20 18.02
C LYS A 120 5.36 9.11 16.79
N ASP A 121 6.32 8.96 15.86
CA ASP A 121 6.33 9.71 14.62
C ASP A 121 5.41 9.06 13.56
N ILE A 122 4.23 9.64 13.41
CA ILE A 122 3.22 9.22 12.42
C ILE A 122 3.70 9.36 10.97
N LEU A 123 4.79 10.10 10.70
CA LEU A 123 5.34 10.33 9.37
C LEU A 123 6.48 9.36 9.03
N LYS A 124 7.11 8.73 10.02
CA LYS A 124 8.16 7.72 9.78
C LYS A 124 7.57 6.44 9.19
N GLY A 125 8.22 5.92 8.16
CA GLY A 125 7.80 4.75 7.40
C GLY A 125 7.81 5.01 5.90
N ILE A 126 7.27 4.08 5.12
CA ILE A 126 7.12 4.21 3.67
C ILE A 126 5.66 4.43 3.34
N SER A 127 5.34 5.61 2.84
CA SER A 127 4.06 5.82 2.16
C SER A 127 4.15 5.29 0.73
N TRP A 128 3.14 4.49 0.37
CA TRP A 128 3.01 3.87 -0.94
C TRP A 128 1.54 3.89 -1.37
N THR A 129 1.31 3.99 -2.67
CA THR A 129 -0.03 3.87 -3.23
C THR A 129 -0.34 2.38 -3.39
N ASN A 130 -1.48 1.95 -2.88
CA ASN A 130 -1.97 0.60 -3.06
C ASN A 130 -2.37 0.38 -4.53
N HIS A 131 -2.40 -0.87 -4.98
CA HIS A 131 -3.04 -1.19 -6.24
C HIS A 131 -4.57 -1.04 -6.15
N GLN A 132 -5.23 -1.06 -7.31
CA GLN A 132 -6.70 -1.06 -7.37
C GLN A 132 -7.27 -2.43 -7.02
N SER A 133 -8.59 -2.54 -6.88
CA SER A 133 -9.25 -3.85 -6.75
C SER A 133 -10.30 -4.00 -7.82
N PHE A 134 -10.46 -5.23 -8.29
CA PHE A 134 -11.59 -5.57 -9.15
C PHE A 134 -12.91 -5.54 -8.36
N TYR A 135 -12.87 -5.96 -7.09
CA TYR A 135 -14.03 -5.99 -6.22
C TYR A 135 -14.05 -4.77 -5.31
N HIS A 136 -15.05 -3.91 -5.45
CA HIS A 136 -15.27 -2.83 -4.49
C HIS A 136 -16.48 -3.10 -3.60
N LEU A 137 -16.29 -2.93 -2.29
CA LEU A 137 -17.40 -2.97 -1.36
C LEU A 137 -18.33 -1.78 -1.61
N LYS A 138 -19.62 -2.08 -1.80
CA LYS A 138 -20.64 -1.02 -1.85
C LYS A 138 -20.60 -0.24 -0.54
N ARG A 139 -20.44 1.08 -0.64
CA ARG A 139 -20.50 1.95 0.54
C ARG A 139 -21.89 1.81 1.18
N PRO A 140 -21.99 1.49 2.48
CA PRO A 140 -23.30 1.46 3.14
C PRO A 140 -23.95 2.84 3.05
N ASN A 141 -25.22 2.88 2.61
CA ASN A 141 -26.00 4.12 2.59
C ASN A 141 -26.17 4.61 4.04
N LYS A 142 -25.47 5.69 4.40
CA LYS A 142 -25.62 6.28 5.74
C LYS A 142 -26.98 6.96 5.86
N ILE A 143 -27.86 6.40 6.68
CA ILE A 143 -29.07 7.10 7.12
C ILE A 143 -28.63 8.14 8.15
N LEU A 144 -28.57 9.40 7.73
CA LEU A 144 -28.19 10.51 8.61
C LEU A 144 -29.23 10.68 9.72
N THR A 145 -28.76 10.84 10.95
CA THR A 145 -29.63 11.25 12.06
C THR A 145 -30.13 12.68 11.86
N LYS A 146 -31.27 13.06 12.46
CA LYS A 146 -31.78 14.45 12.41
C LYS A 146 -30.74 15.48 12.83
N LYS A 147 -29.95 15.18 13.87
CA LYS A 147 -28.86 16.04 14.37
C LYS A 147 -27.75 16.22 13.34
N GLU A 148 -27.37 15.15 12.63
CA GLU A 148 -26.38 15.22 11.55
C GLU A 148 -26.93 15.98 10.34
N GLN A 149 -28.20 15.76 9.97
CA GLN A 149 -28.86 16.52 8.90
C GLN A 149 -28.86 18.02 9.19
N GLU A 150 -29.21 18.42 10.42
CA GLU A 150 -29.17 19.82 10.86
C GLU A 150 -27.76 20.40 10.90
N ARG A 151 -26.76 19.61 11.26
CA ARG A 151 -25.34 20.02 11.22
C ARG A 151 -24.87 20.23 9.79
N ASN A 152 -25.15 19.28 8.89
CA ASN A 152 -24.78 19.37 7.48
C ASN A 152 -25.50 20.53 6.80
N LYS A 153 -26.79 20.74 7.10
CA LYS A 153 -27.55 21.90 6.62
C LYS A 153 -26.91 23.21 7.09
N ARG A 154 -26.58 23.35 8.38
CA ARG A 154 -25.90 24.55 8.89
C ARG A 154 -24.53 24.80 8.24
N TYR A 155 -23.77 23.74 7.97
CA TYR A 155 -22.48 23.84 7.28
C TYR A 155 -22.66 24.31 5.83
N ASN A 156 -23.58 23.71 5.08
CA ASN A 156 -23.89 24.08 3.71
C ASN A 156 -24.50 25.49 3.61
N ASP A 157 -25.40 25.86 4.53
CA ASP A 157 -25.97 27.21 4.62
C ASP A 157 -24.88 28.24 4.93
N SER A 158 -23.85 27.88 5.71
CA SER A 158 -22.69 28.74 5.97
C SER A 158 -21.79 28.88 4.74
N LEU A 159 -21.57 27.79 3.99
CA LEU A 159 -20.87 27.84 2.70
C LEU A 159 -21.63 28.67 1.66
N GLY A 160 -22.94 28.53 1.58
CA GLY A 160 -23.79 29.34 0.70
C GLY A 160 -23.81 30.82 1.06
N LYS A 161 -23.63 31.15 2.36
CA LYS A 161 -23.51 32.54 2.85
C LYS A 161 -22.13 33.16 2.64
N LEU A 162 -21.10 32.36 2.34
CA LEU A 162 -19.79 32.90 1.95
C LEU A 162 -19.82 33.54 0.55
N GLY A 163 -20.97 33.53 -0.12
CA GLY A 163 -21.14 34.14 -1.44
C GLY A 163 -20.40 33.33 -2.50
N GLY A 164 -20.88 33.40 -3.73
CA GLY A 164 -20.08 32.95 -4.86
C GLY A 164 -18.70 33.60 -4.77
N PHE A 165 -17.64 32.81 -4.95
CA PHE A 165 -16.34 33.32 -5.37
C PHE A 165 -16.49 33.90 -6.78
N ASP A 166 -17.29 34.96 -6.92
CA ASP A 166 -17.53 35.69 -8.16
C ASP A 166 -16.26 36.49 -8.46
N GLY A 167 -15.25 35.80 -9.00
CA GLY A 167 -13.96 36.41 -9.33
C GLY A 167 -12.75 35.47 -9.23
N ILE A 168 -12.87 34.29 -8.60
CA ILE A 168 -11.83 33.26 -8.73
C ILE A 168 -12.24 32.38 -9.90
N PRO A 169 -11.48 32.35 -11.01
CA PRO A 169 -11.75 31.41 -12.09
C PRO A 169 -11.77 30.01 -11.48
N PRO A 170 -12.68 29.12 -11.93
CA PRO A 170 -12.67 27.75 -11.46
C PRO A 170 -11.25 27.21 -11.60
N PRO A 171 -10.70 26.52 -10.57
CA PRO A 171 -9.36 25.96 -10.67
C PRO A 171 -9.29 25.18 -11.99
N PRO A 172 -8.20 25.33 -12.76
CA PRO A 172 -8.06 24.61 -14.01
C PRO A 172 -8.33 23.12 -13.74
N PRO A 173 -9.06 22.43 -14.64
CA PRO A 173 -9.33 21.02 -14.45
C PRO A 173 -8.00 20.31 -14.19
N PRO A 174 -7.93 19.45 -13.16
CA PRO A 174 -6.70 18.73 -12.86
C PRO A 174 -6.26 18.00 -14.13
N GLN A 175 -4.97 18.05 -14.45
CA GLN A 175 -4.47 17.31 -15.60
C GLN A 175 -4.78 15.82 -15.40
N PRO A 176 -5.33 15.12 -16.41
CA PRO A 176 -5.60 13.69 -16.32
C PRO A 176 -4.33 12.97 -15.90
N ASN A 177 -4.38 12.29 -14.76
CA ASN A 177 -3.27 11.49 -14.32
C ASN A 177 -3.45 10.11 -14.92
N TRP A 178 -3.03 9.97 -16.19
CA TRP A 178 -3.21 8.73 -16.96
C TRP A 178 -2.82 7.47 -16.19
N PHE A 179 -1.80 7.53 -15.32
CA PHE A 179 -1.39 6.37 -14.53
C PHE A 179 -2.45 5.93 -13.51
N PHE A 180 -3.13 6.88 -12.86
CA PHE A 180 -4.22 6.55 -11.93
C PHE A 180 -5.45 6.07 -12.70
N ASP A 181 -5.78 6.71 -13.82
CA ASP A 181 -6.93 6.32 -14.64
C ASP A 181 -6.73 4.93 -15.27
N SER A 182 -5.52 4.64 -15.73
CA SER A 182 -5.17 3.34 -16.33
C SER A 182 -5.13 2.22 -15.29
N GLN A 183 -4.80 2.51 -14.02
CA GLN A 183 -4.86 1.49 -12.96
C GLN A 183 -6.25 0.86 -12.83
N TYR A 184 -7.31 1.66 -12.84
CA TYR A 184 -8.69 1.15 -12.77
C TYR A 184 -9.05 0.29 -13.99
N ILE A 185 -8.59 0.69 -15.17
CA ILE A 185 -8.86 -0.04 -16.42
C ILE A 185 -8.10 -1.38 -16.42
N ILE A 186 -6.83 -1.37 -16.02
CA ILE A 186 -6.00 -2.58 -15.91
C ILE A 186 -6.57 -3.54 -14.87
N TYR A 187 -7.14 -3.03 -13.77
CA TYR A 187 -7.88 -3.81 -12.78
C TYR A 187 -9.33 -4.14 -13.19
N SER A 188 -9.57 -4.41 -14.47
CA SER A 188 -10.85 -4.88 -15.00
C SER A 188 -10.70 -6.22 -15.74
N ASP A 189 -11.82 -6.80 -16.16
CA ASP A 189 -11.92 -7.98 -17.02
C ASP A 189 -12.14 -7.62 -18.50
N SER A 190 -12.02 -6.32 -18.85
CA SER A 190 -12.26 -5.84 -20.21
C SER A 190 -10.97 -5.78 -21.02
N LYS A 191 -10.69 -6.84 -21.78
CA LYS A 191 -9.52 -6.92 -22.68
C LYS A 191 -9.40 -5.70 -23.61
N ALA A 192 -10.49 -5.31 -24.26
CA ALA A 192 -10.48 -4.18 -25.20
C ALA A 192 -10.13 -2.85 -24.50
N ALA A 193 -10.65 -2.61 -23.30
CA ALA A 193 -10.34 -1.38 -22.56
C ALA A 193 -8.89 -1.37 -22.08
N ILE A 194 -8.35 -2.52 -21.67
CA ILE A 194 -6.95 -2.66 -21.28
C ILE A 194 -6.02 -2.42 -22.48
N GLU A 195 -6.31 -3.03 -23.63
CA GLU A 195 -5.55 -2.83 -24.87
C GLU A 195 -5.56 -1.36 -25.29
N GLU A 196 -6.72 -0.69 -25.23
CA GLU A 196 -6.84 0.75 -25.49
C GLU A 196 -6.02 1.59 -24.48
N ALA A 197 -6.10 1.29 -23.18
CA ALA A 197 -5.35 2.02 -22.15
C ALA A 197 -3.82 1.89 -22.29
N LEU A 198 -3.37 0.80 -22.90
CA LEU A 198 -1.95 0.50 -23.16
C LEU A 198 -1.51 0.88 -24.58
N GLU A 199 -2.41 1.37 -25.43
CA GLU A 199 -2.07 1.73 -26.80
C GLU A 199 -0.96 2.80 -26.84
N GLY A 200 0.09 2.51 -27.61
CA GLY A 200 1.27 3.38 -27.75
C GLY A 200 2.16 3.46 -26.51
N LYS A 201 1.96 2.61 -25.49
CA LYS A 201 2.80 2.54 -24.29
C LYS A 201 3.84 1.43 -24.41
N LYS A 202 5.06 1.72 -23.95
CA LYS A 202 6.09 0.72 -23.73
C LYS A 202 5.94 0.15 -22.33
N TYR A 203 5.74 -1.15 -22.22
CA TYR A 203 5.66 -1.80 -20.93
C TYR A 203 6.46 -3.10 -20.93
N SER A 204 6.90 -3.50 -19.74
CA SER A 204 7.47 -4.82 -19.51
C SER A 204 6.87 -5.45 -18.28
N CYS A 205 6.83 -6.78 -18.25
CA CYS A 205 6.50 -7.54 -17.06
C CYS A 205 7.77 -8.09 -16.41
N VAL A 206 7.79 -8.05 -15.08
CA VAL A 206 8.83 -8.64 -14.25
C VAL A 206 8.20 -9.36 -13.07
N THR A 207 8.89 -10.38 -12.55
CA THR A 207 8.50 -11.05 -11.32
C THR A 207 9.46 -10.64 -10.21
N LEU A 208 8.93 -10.04 -9.14
CA LEU A 208 9.71 -9.74 -7.95
C LEU A 208 9.92 -11.01 -7.14
N THR A 209 11.19 -11.34 -6.90
CA THR A 209 11.62 -12.51 -6.13
C THR A 209 12.41 -12.07 -4.89
N ASN A 210 12.82 -13.03 -4.05
CA ASN A 210 13.67 -12.75 -2.89
C ASN A 210 15.09 -12.26 -3.24
N VAL A 211 15.50 -12.35 -4.50
CA VAL A 211 16.87 -12.00 -4.94
C VAL A 211 16.91 -10.80 -5.89
N GLY A 212 15.76 -10.36 -6.40
CA GLY A 212 15.66 -9.27 -7.36
C GLY A 212 14.44 -9.38 -8.28
N PHE A 213 14.45 -8.62 -9.37
CA PHE A 213 13.46 -8.68 -10.43
C PHE A 213 13.88 -9.68 -11.49
N GLU A 214 13.07 -10.71 -11.72
CA GLU A 214 13.24 -11.64 -12.81
C GLU A 214 12.55 -11.11 -14.08
N LYS A 215 13.31 -11.08 -15.18
CA LYS A 215 12.84 -10.68 -16.50
C LYS A 215 13.55 -11.52 -17.56
N ASP A 216 12.80 -12.18 -18.44
CA ASP A 216 13.36 -12.97 -19.55
C ASP A 216 14.41 -14.03 -19.09
N ASN A 217 14.20 -14.66 -17.93
CA ASN A 217 15.14 -15.56 -17.23
C ASN A 217 16.44 -14.92 -16.71
N GLU A 218 16.56 -13.59 -16.74
CA GLU A 218 17.62 -12.84 -16.07
C GLU A 218 17.13 -12.29 -14.73
N ILE A 219 17.99 -12.34 -13.71
CA ILE A 219 17.72 -11.73 -12.40
C ILE A 219 18.47 -10.41 -12.30
N ILE A 220 17.72 -9.31 -12.24
CA ILE A 220 18.20 -7.97 -11.90
C ILE A 220 18.19 -7.85 -10.38
N LYS A 221 19.36 -7.93 -9.75
CA LYS A 221 19.50 -7.85 -8.29
C LYS A 221 19.15 -6.46 -7.75
N PHE A 222 18.75 -6.40 -6.48
CA PHE A 222 18.42 -5.14 -5.80
C PHE A 222 19.58 -4.14 -5.73
N ASP A 223 20.82 -4.63 -5.68
CA ASP A 223 22.03 -3.81 -5.62
C ASP A 223 22.55 -3.36 -7.00
N ASP A 224 22.00 -3.90 -8.10
CA ASP A 224 22.37 -3.54 -9.46
C ASP A 224 21.62 -2.30 -9.95
N LYS A 225 22.06 -1.14 -9.45
CA LYS A 225 21.42 0.15 -9.73
C LYS A 225 21.32 0.46 -11.22
N GLU A 226 22.34 0.14 -12.02
CA GLU A 226 22.38 0.44 -13.46
C GLU A 226 21.31 -0.35 -14.21
N LYS A 227 21.16 -1.64 -13.90
CA LYS A 227 20.10 -2.47 -14.50
C LYS A 227 18.70 -2.08 -14.01
N LEU A 228 18.55 -1.71 -12.73
CA LEU A 228 17.28 -1.19 -12.22
C LEU A 228 16.88 0.11 -12.93
N GLU A 229 17.80 1.06 -13.07
CA GLU A 229 17.57 2.28 -13.84
C GLU A 229 17.19 1.96 -15.28
N THR A 230 17.89 1.03 -15.93
CA THR A 230 17.58 0.61 -17.31
C THR A 230 16.19 -0.02 -17.41
N LEU A 231 15.82 -0.89 -16.47
CA LEU A 231 14.51 -1.53 -16.43
C LEU A 231 13.39 -0.48 -16.39
N PHE A 232 13.44 0.45 -15.45
CA PHE A 232 12.35 1.42 -15.27
C PHE A 232 12.42 2.57 -16.28
N TYR A 233 13.59 3.11 -16.65
CA TYR A 233 13.66 4.25 -17.58
C TYR A 233 13.37 3.90 -19.04
N SER A 234 13.51 2.63 -19.42
CA SER A 234 13.23 2.18 -20.80
C SER A 234 11.74 2.00 -21.11
N GLN A 235 10.89 2.00 -20.08
CA GLN A 235 9.46 1.71 -20.19
C GLN A 235 8.63 2.91 -19.75
N ASP A 236 7.36 2.96 -20.16
CA ASP A 236 6.33 3.78 -19.54
C ASP A 236 5.79 3.09 -18.27
N ILE A 237 5.65 1.76 -18.31
CA ILE A 237 5.12 0.93 -17.21
C ILE A 237 6.03 -0.29 -16.99
N VAL A 238 6.27 -0.62 -15.74
CA VAL A 238 6.81 -1.92 -15.35
C VAL A 238 5.74 -2.64 -14.53
N PHE A 239 5.11 -3.64 -15.12
CA PHE A 239 4.19 -4.53 -14.43
C PHE A 239 4.98 -5.49 -13.56
N VAL A 240 4.70 -5.45 -12.26
CA VAL A 240 5.40 -6.24 -11.24
C VAL A 240 4.45 -7.28 -10.70
N ARG A 241 4.77 -8.55 -10.99
CA ARG A 241 4.18 -9.74 -10.37
C ARG A 241 5.03 -10.13 -9.16
N PHE A 242 4.50 -10.98 -8.30
CA PHE A 242 5.19 -11.36 -7.06
C PHE A 242 5.35 -12.87 -6.98
N SER A 243 6.55 -13.35 -6.66
CA SER A 243 6.78 -14.78 -6.47
C SER A 243 6.03 -15.29 -5.24
N GLU A 244 5.55 -16.53 -5.28
CA GLU A 244 4.76 -17.13 -4.18
C GLU A 244 5.55 -17.19 -2.84
N ASN A 245 6.87 -17.31 -2.94
CA ASN A 245 7.78 -17.38 -1.80
C ASN A 245 8.39 -16.03 -1.40
N LEU A 246 7.95 -14.92 -2.01
CA LEU A 246 8.49 -13.59 -1.72
C LEU A 246 8.27 -13.24 -0.25
N LYS A 247 9.33 -12.78 0.42
CA LYS A 247 9.26 -12.24 1.77
C LYS A 247 8.89 -10.76 1.75
N TYR A 248 8.11 -10.33 2.75
CA TYR A 248 7.73 -8.93 2.92
C TYR A 248 8.93 -7.98 2.96
N SER A 249 10.01 -8.34 3.66
CA SER A 249 11.23 -7.52 3.72
C SER A 249 11.82 -7.22 2.34
N ASN A 250 11.81 -8.20 1.42
CA ASN A 250 12.32 -8.02 0.06
C ASN A 250 11.38 -7.17 -0.80
N TYR A 251 10.06 -7.32 -0.62
CA TYR A 251 9.07 -6.42 -1.22
C TYR A 251 9.30 -4.96 -0.82
N ILE A 252 9.48 -4.71 0.49
CA ILE A 252 9.73 -3.37 1.00
C ILE A 252 11.04 -2.79 0.49
N SER A 253 12.11 -3.59 0.43
CA SER A 253 13.38 -3.17 -0.16
C SER A 253 13.20 -2.76 -1.63
N ALA A 254 12.48 -3.56 -2.42
CA ALA A 254 12.19 -3.23 -3.83
C ALA A 254 11.46 -1.89 -3.99
N ILE A 255 10.47 -1.59 -3.13
CA ILE A 255 9.79 -0.28 -3.14
C ILE A 255 10.77 0.85 -2.78
N LYS A 256 11.60 0.66 -1.75
CA LYS A 256 12.59 1.67 -1.35
C LYS A 256 13.56 1.96 -2.50
N ASP A 257 14.08 0.91 -3.13
CA ASP A 257 15.03 1.03 -4.22
C ASP A 257 14.41 1.72 -5.42
N TYR A 258 13.18 1.35 -5.81
CA TYR A 258 12.43 2.05 -6.85
C TYR A 258 12.23 3.54 -6.54
N LYS A 259 11.86 3.88 -5.30
CA LYS A 259 11.69 5.30 -4.90
C LYS A 259 13.01 6.07 -4.95
N ASN A 260 14.12 5.43 -4.64
CA ASN A 260 15.47 6.02 -4.71
C ASN A 260 15.95 6.27 -6.15
N LEU A 261 15.30 5.68 -7.17
CA LEU A 261 15.58 6.01 -8.57
C LEU A 261 15.05 7.39 -8.97
N GLU A 262 14.23 8.04 -8.14
CA GLU A 262 13.63 9.37 -8.39
C GLU A 262 12.91 9.50 -9.75
N ILE A 263 12.25 8.44 -10.18
CA ILE A 263 11.55 8.39 -11.46
C ILE A 263 10.32 9.31 -11.42
N LYS A 264 10.27 10.32 -12.30
CA LYS A 264 9.24 11.38 -12.24
C LYS A 264 8.12 11.31 -13.30
N LYS A 265 8.20 10.48 -14.35
CA LYS A 265 7.23 10.51 -15.49
C LYS A 265 7.07 9.24 -16.34
N ARG A 266 7.91 8.22 -16.15
CA ARG A 266 7.94 6.98 -16.95
C ARG A 266 8.26 5.82 -16.01
N GLY A 267 8.34 4.58 -16.47
CA GLY A 267 8.77 3.46 -15.64
C GLY A 267 7.92 3.25 -14.40
N TYR A 268 6.61 3.48 -14.48
CA TYR A 268 5.77 3.37 -13.30
C TYR A 268 5.76 1.93 -12.77
N PHE A 269 6.08 1.77 -11.48
CA PHE A 269 5.95 0.51 -10.75
C PHE A 269 4.47 0.16 -10.60
N PHE A 270 3.97 -0.76 -11.42
CA PHE A 270 2.58 -1.16 -11.44
C PHE A 270 2.43 -2.55 -10.85
N GLU A 271 1.83 -2.64 -9.67
CA GLU A 271 1.64 -3.91 -8.97
C GLU A 271 0.46 -4.68 -9.55
N LEU A 272 0.71 -5.92 -9.99
CA LEU A 272 -0.33 -6.89 -10.31
C LEU A 272 -0.54 -7.79 -9.11
N SER A 273 -1.68 -7.64 -8.44
CA SER A 273 -2.05 -8.52 -7.34
C SER A 273 -2.40 -9.92 -7.84
N SER A 274 -2.26 -10.92 -6.98
CA SER A 274 -2.66 -12.29 -7.31
C SER A 274 -4.16 -12.40 -7.63
N GLU A 275 -4.99 -11.48 -7.09
CA GLU A 275 -6.42 -11.37 -7.43
C GLU A 275 -6.61 -11.02 -8.90
N ILE A 276 -5.97 -9.95 -9.39
CA ILE A 276 -6.18 -9.49 -10.77
C ILE A 276 -5.55 -10.46 -11.77
N GLU A 277 -4.41 -11.08 -11.45
CA GLU A 277 -3.80 -12.11 -12.29
C GLU A 277 -4.77 -13.29 -12.55
N LYS A 278 -5.46 -13.77 -11.50
CA LYS A 278 -6.46 -14.84 -11.61
C LYS A 278 -7.68 -14.43 -12.44
N ILE A 279 -8.07 -13.15 -12.39
CA ILE A 279 -9.21 -12.62 -13.16
C ILE A 279 -8.84 -12.50 -14.64
N HIS A 280 -7.64 -11.99 -14.93
CA HIS A 280 -7.12 -11.89 -16.28
C HIS A 280 -6.96 -13.26 -16.93
N GLU A 281 -6.44 -14.25 -16.20
CA GLU A 281 -6.35 -15.63 -16.68
C GLU A 281 -7.72 -16.20 -17.05
N LYS A 282 -8.72 -16.04 -16.17
CA LYS A 282 -10.11 -16.49 -16.43
C LYS A 282 -10.77 -15.78 -17.62
N SER A 283 -10.28 -14.59 -17.97
CA SER A 283 -10.83 -13.73 -19.01
C SER A 283 -9.99 -13.72 -20.30
N ASP A 284 -8.99 -14.60 -20.42
CA ASP A 284 -8.02 -14.65 -21.54
C ASP A 284 -7.35 -13.30 -21.86
N ILE A 285 -7.02 -12.56 -20.79
CA ILE A 285 -6.22 -11.33 -20.83
C ILE A 285 -4.77 -11.71 -20.54
N LYS A 286 -3.88 -11.41 -21.48
CA LYS A 286 -2.44 -11.69 -21.38
C LYS A 286 -1.66 -10.39 -21.31
N LEU A 287 -1.57 -9.81 -20.11
CA LEU A 287 -0.72 -8.65 -19.85
C LEU A 287 0.76 -9.04 -19.78
N CYS A 288 1.02 -10.14 -19.08
CA CYS A 288 2.32 -10.74 -18.90
C CYS A 288 2.26 -12.16 -19.47
N ASN A 289 3.18 -12.50 -20.36
CA ASN A 289 3.28 -13.83 -20.98
C ASN A 289 3.49 -14.93 -19.95
#